data_AF-X1KW67-F1
#
_entry.id   AF-X1KW67-F1
#
_cell.length_a   1.000
_cell.length_b   1.000
_cell.length_c   1.000
_cell.angle_alpha   90.00
_cell.angle_beta   90.00
_cell.angle_gamma   90.00
#
_symmetry.space_group_name_H-M   'P 1'
#
loop_
_entity.id
_entity.type
_entity.pdbx_description
1 polymer ?
#
loop_
_entity_poly.entity_id
_entity_poly.type
_entity_poly.pdbx_seq_one_letter_code
_entity_poly.pdbx_strand_id
1 'polypeptide(L)' 'MFGLGKSKGLVGLDIGSYSIKAIELKPKAKEGEGSFEVENIALEFLPHDAIVEGTIMDSEAVVETIKMIFDEN' A
#
# COMPACT_ATOMS: atom_id res chain seq x y z
N MET A 1 -14.05 13.32 27.76
CA MET A 1 -12.80 12.95 27.04
C MET A 1 -12.80 13.70 25.72
N PHE A 2 -11.94 14.70 25.57
CA PHE A 2 -11.75 15.44 24.31
C PHE A 2 -10.94 14.57 23.35
N GLY A 3 -11.60 13.85 22.45
CA GLY A 3 -10.95 13.14 21.35
C GLY A 3 -10.77 14.08 20.17
N LEU A 4 -9.66 14.84 20.15
CA LEU A 4 -9.17 15.44 18.90
C LEU A 4 -8.95 14.29 17.92
N GLY A 5 -9.74 14.27 16.84
CA GLY A 5 -9.70 13.19 15.85
C GLY A 5 -8.29 13.06 15.29
N LYS A 6 -7.61 11.95 15.58
CA LYS A 6 -6.35 11.60 14.91
C LYS A 6 -6.63 11.54 13.41
N SER A 7 -5.90 12.35 12.64
CA SER A 7 -5.93 12.25 11.19
C SER A 7 -5.53 10.82 10.81
N LYS A 8 -6.40 10.09 10.13
CA LYS A 8 -6.13 8.70 9.72
C LYS A 8 -5.03 8.72 8.66
N GLY A 9 -4.03 7.86 8.83
CA GLY A 9 -3.06 7.57 7.77
C GLY A 9 -3.75 6.98 6.54
N LEU A 10 -3.10 7.08 5.39
CA LEU A 10 -3.58 6.58 4.11
C LEU A 10 -2.53 5.62 3.55
N VAL A 11 -2.97 4.48 3.03
CA VAL A 11 -2.10 3.56 2.27
C VAL A 11 -2.62 3.46 0.84
N GLY A 12 -1.75 3.71 -0.12
CA GLY A 12 -1.97 3.41 -1.53
C GLY A 12 -1.33 2.06 -1.87
N LEU A 13 -2.09 1.18 -2.51
CA LEU A 13 -1.63 -0.14 -2.94
C LEU A 13 -1.90 -0.30 -4.44
N ASP A 14 -0.84 -0.42 -5.24
CA ASP A 14 -0.89 -0.64 -6.68
C ASP A 14 -0.51 -2.09 -6.99
N ILE A 15 -1.48 -2.86 -7.51
CA ILE A 15 -1.34 -4.28 -7.82
C ILE A 15 -1.21 -4.41 -9.35
N GLY A 16 0.02 -4.57 -9.83
CA GLY A 16 0.31 -4.81 -11.24
C GLY A 16 0.64 -6.26 -11.53
N SER A 17 0.72 -6.62 -12.81
CA SER A 17 1.03 -7.99 -13.24
C SER A 17 2.43 -8.51 -12.88
N TYR A 18 3.33 -7.62 -12.47
CA TYR A 18 4.72 -7.95 -12.17
C TYR A 18 5.10 -7.70 -10.71
N SER A 19 4.47 -6.71 -10.07
CA SER A 19 4.80 -6.34 -8.71
C SER A 19 3.63 -5.63 -8.04
N ILE A 20 3.62 -5.72 -6.72
CA ILE A 20 2.76 -4.95 -5.84
C ILE A 20 3.60 -3.84 -5.21
N LYS A 21 3.09 -2.61 -5.24
CA LYS A 21 3.75 -1.43 -4.67
C LYS A 21 2.85 -0.81 -3.63
N ALA A 22 3.41 -0.43 -2.49
CA ALA A 22 2.69 0.24 -1.42
C ALA A 22 3.35 1.57 -1.04
N ILE A 23 2.53 2.57 -0.71
CA ILE A 23 2.96 3.86 -0.17
C ILE A 23 2.08 4.18 1.03
N GLU A 24 2.69 4.38 2.18
CA GLU A 24 2.02 4.91 3.38
C GLU A 24 2.21 6.42 3.46
N LEU A 25 1.13 7.13 3.72
CA LEU A 25 1.03 8.58 3.73
C LEU A 25 0.45 9.05 5.06
N LYS A 26 1.12 9.99 5.71
CA LYS A 26 0.54 10.76 6.83
C LYS A 26 0.05 12.13 6.36
N PRO A 27 -1.09 12.60 6.86
CA PRO A 27 -1.50 13.99 6.67
C PRO A 27 -0.51 14.94 7.36
N LYS A 28 -0.08 15.99 6.66
CA LYS A 28 0.72 17.05 7.26
C LYS A 28 -0.17 18.02 8.03
N ALA A 29 0.09 18.21 9.32
CA ALA A 29 -0.75 19.02 10.20
C ALA A 29 -0.64 20.55 9.98
N LYS A 30 0.33 21.02 9.17
CA LYS A 30 0.72 22.45 9.12
C LYS A 30 0.80 23.08 7.73
N GLU A 31 0.77 22.28 6.67
CA GLU A 31 0.72 22.78 5.29
C GLU A 31 -0.70 22.54 4.78
N GLY A 32 -1.21 23.38 3.87
CA GLY A 32 -2.65 23.49 3.53
C GLY A 32 -3.43 22.18 3.36
N GLU A 33 -4.76 22.27 3.45
CA GLU A 33 -5.69 21.14 3.36
C GLU A 33 -5.32 20.20 2.19
N GLY A 34 -5.10 18.92 2.49
CA GLY A 34 -4.77 17.90 1.49
C GLY A 34 -3.28 17.64 1.25
N SER A 35 -2.38 18.22 2.06
CA SER A 35 -0.96 17.86 1.99
C SER A 35 -0.64 16.56 2.76
N PHE A 36 0.13 15.69 2.12
CA PHE A 36 0.59 14.41 2.67
C PHE A 36 2.12 14.34 2.69
N GLU A 37 2.66 13.55 3.61
CA GLU A 37 4.07 13.17 3.65
C GLU A 37 4.16 11.65 3.51
N VAL A 38 5.14 11.17 2.74
CA VAL A 38 5.42 9.73 2.61
C VAL A 38 6.08 9.26 3.89
N GLU A 39 5.47 8.28 4.55
CA GLU A 39 6.06 7.60 5.70
C GLU A 39 6.87 6.39 5.26
N ASN A 40 6.27 5.52 4.44
CA ASN A 40 6.88 4.27 3.99
C ASN A 40 6.61 4.02 2.51
N ILE A 41 7.52 3.30 1.87
CA ILE A 41 7.39 2.80 0.49
C ILE A 41 7.83 1.33 0.50
N ALA A 42 7.07 0.48 -0.18
CA ALA A 42 7.42 -0.93 -0.35
C ALA A 42 7.14 -1.39 -1.79
N LEU A 43 7.88 -2.40 -2.23
CA LEU A 43 7.72 -3.04 -3.52
C LEU A 43 8.07 -4.50 -3.39
N GLU A 44 7.15 -5.39 -3.75
CA GLU A 44 7.38 -6.82 -3.83
C GLU A 44 7.01 -7.39 -5.19
N PHE A 45 7.79 -8.36 -5.66
CA PHE A 45 7.55 -8.99 -6.96
C PHE A 45 6.51 -10.11 -6.87
N LEU A 46 5.72 -10.24 -7.93
CA LEU A 46 4.78 -11.34 -8.11
C LEU A 46 5.38 -12.39 -9.05
N PRO A 47 4.99 -13.66 -8.89
CA PRO A 47 5.19 -14.67 -9.94
C PRO A 47 4.58 -14.21 -11.27
N HIS A 48 5.24 -14.54 -12.38
CA HIS A 48 4.89 -14.05 -13.72
C HIS A 48 3.47 -14.41 -14.20
N ASP A 49 2.90 -15.49 -13.66
CA ASP A 49 1.59 -16.01 -14.01
C ASP A 49 0.52 -15.68 -12.97
N ALA A 50 0.87 -15.04 -11.84
CA ALA A 50 -0.07 -14.72 -10.77
C ALA A 50 -1.17 -13.75 -11.23
N ILE A 51 -0.84 -12.83 -12.14
CA ILE A 51 -1.79 -11.90 -12.75
C ILE A 51 -1.53 -11.80 -14.26
N VAL A 52 -2.50 -12.22 -15.07
CA VAL A 52 -2.43 -12.21 -16.53
C VAL A 52 -3.56 -11.37 -17.10
N GLU A 53 -3.23 -10.40 -17.95
CA GLU A 53 -4.20 -9.45 -18.55
C GLU A 53 -5.12 -8.76 -17.50
N GLY A 54 -4.55 -8.43 -16.34
CA GLY A 54 -5.28 -7.82 -15.22
C GLY A 54 -6.20 -8.76 -14.44
N THR A 55 -6.26 -10.04 -14.82
CA THR A 55 -6.98 -11.08 -14.09
C THR A 55 -6.03 -11.76 -13.10
N ILE A 56 -6.45 -11.88 -11.85
CA ILE A 56 -5.72 -12.66 -10.85
C ILE A 56 -5.93 -14.14 -11.13
N MET A 57 -4.86 -14.84 -11.47
CA MET A 57 -4.84 -16.28 -11.74
C MET A 57 -4.48 -17.08 -10.49
N ASP A 58 -3.61 -16.51 -9.65
CA ASP A 58 -3.22 -17.06 -8.35
C ASP A 58 -3.47 -16.03 -7.24
N SER A 59 -4.57 -16.19 -6.52
CA SER A 59 -4.92 -15.31 -5.41
C SER A 59 -4.07 -15.53 -4.16
N GLU A 60 -3.54 -16.74 -3.97
CA GLU A 60 -2.73 -17.06 -2.80
C GLU A 60 -1.39 -16.33 -2.89
N ALA A 61 -0.72 -16.41 -4.05
CA ALA A 61 0.49 -15.65 -4.32
C ALA A 61 0.30 -14.14 -4.11
N VAL A 62 -0.80 -13.56 -4.62
CA VAL A 62 -1.11 -12.14 -4.43
C VAL A 62 -1.29 -11.80 -2.94
N VAL A 63 -2.01 -12.62 -2.18
CA VAL A 63 -2.24 -12.41 -0.75
C VAL A 63 -0.92 -12.50 0.04
N GLU A 64 -0.06 -13.47 -0.26
CA GLU A 64 1.24 -13.60 0.39
C GLU A 64 2.15 -12.41 0.08
N THR A 65 2.23 -11.97 -1.16
CA THR A 65 3.00 -10.78 -1.55
C THR A 65 2.51 -9.52 -0.84
N ILE A 66 1.20 -9.34 -0.67
CA ILE A 66 0.66 -8.22 0.11
C ILE A 66 1.09 -8.32 1.58
N LYS A 67 1.08 -9.51 2.18
CA LYS A 67 1.54 -9.69 3.58
C LYS A 67 3.02 -9.36 3.73
N MET A 68 3.88 -9.85 2.82
CA MET A 68 5.32 -9.56 2.85
C MET A 68 5.60 -8.05 2.86
N ILE A 69 4.87 -7.27 2.07
CA ILE A 69 4.97 -5.80 2.06
C ILE A 69 4.79 -5.18 3.46
N PHE A 70 3.86 -5.69 4.27
CA PHE A 70 3.53 -5.14 5.59
C PHE A 70 4.25 -5.83 6.75
N ASP A 71 4.80 -7.03 6.55
CA ASP A 71 5.58 -7.76 7.56
C ASP A 71 7.06 -7.33 7.55
N GLU A 72 7.58 -6.88 6.40
CA GLU A 72 8.97 -6.44 6.24
C GLU A 72 9.21 -4.95 6.55
N ASN A 73 8.16 -4.18 6.88
CA ASN A 73 8.20 -2.74 7.19
C ASN A 73 7.47 -2.38 8.49
#